data_AF-A0A7W1XYA9-F1
#
_entry.id   AF-A0A7W1XYA9-F1
#
_cell.length_a   1.000
_cell.length_b   1.000
_cell.length_c   1.000
_cell.angle_alpha   90.00
_cell.angle_beta   90.00
_cell.angle_gamma   90.00
#
_symmetry.space_group_name_H-M   'P 1'
#
loop_
_entity.id
_entity.type
_entity.pdbx_description
1 polymer ?
#
loop_
_entity_poly.entity_id
_entity_poly.type
_entity_poly.pdbx_seq_one_letter_code
_entity_poly.pdbx_strand_id
1 'polypeptide(L)'
;MSQRKLETLNRGDRIEGIYLVEDASLKTARNGKFFVPMTLRDQSATVKAMRWESSQEEFRDIQNCPFLRIEGRVEEYQGAPQIIVDRLEPMTADQAGLQATEFLPRTKHEIPELERELEERIAALQNDDVRQLVVTILARPGLRDRLRLSPAGKAMHHAYVGGLLEHVISLVQLA
;
A
#
# COMPACT_ATOMS: atom_id res chain seq x y z
N MET A 1 7.96 12.04 -12.52
CA MET A 1 9.37 11.64 -12.30
C MET A 1 9.44 10.13 -12.30
N SER A 2 10.44 9.52 -12.93
CA SER A 2 10.59 8.06 -12.99
C SER A 2 11.11 7.53 -11.66
N GLN A 3 10.21 7.34 -10.69
CA GLN A 3 10.53 6.71 -9.42
C GLN A 3 11.00 5.27 -9.65
N ARG A 4 12.14 4.91 -9.06
CA ARG A 4 12.67 3.55 -9.14
C ARG A 4 11.84 2.64 -8.24
N LYS A 5 11.44 1.48 -8.79
CA LYS A 5 10.66 0.49 -8.04
C LYS A 5 11.49 -0.15 -6.94
N LEU A 6 10.93 -0.24 -5.74
CA LEU A 6 11.57 -0.84 -4.56
C LEU A 6 11.97 -2.31 -4.79
N GLU A 7 11.21 -3.07 -5.59
CA GLU A 7 11.53 -4.47 -5.92
C GLU A 7 12.85 -4.64 -6.70
N THR A 8 13.33 -3.57 -7.35
CA THR A 8 14.52 -3.61 -8.23
C THR A 8 15.78 -3.03 -7.60
N LEU A 9 15.73 -2.69 -6.30
CA LEU A 9 16.83 -2.03 -5.61
C LEU A 9 17.99 -2.99 -5.35
N ASN A 10 19.18 -2.52 -5.70
CA ASN A 10 20.44 -3.19 -5.43
C ASN A 10 21.32 -2.31 -4.53
N ARG A 11 22.26 -2.95 -3.83
CA ARG A 11 23.24 -2.25 -2.99
C ARG A 11 23.99 -1.19 -3.81
N GLY A 12 24.10 0.01 -3.25
CA GLY A 12 24.79 1.14 -3.87
C GLY A 12 23.89 1.99 -4.77
N ASP A 13 22.65 1.57 -5.03
CA ASP A 13 21.69 2.39 -5.77
C ASP A 13 21.38 3.68 -5.00
N ARG A 14 21.19 4.78 -5.75
CA ARG A 14 20.59 6.00 -5.24
C ARG A 14 19.11 6.00 -5.57
N ILE A 15 18.31 6.54 -4.66
CA ILE A 15 16.87 6.67 -4.85
C ILE A 15 16.45 8.12 -4.67
N GLU A 16 15.48 8.52 -5.48
CA GLU A 16 14.69 9.74 -5.33
C GLU A 16 13.26 9.40 -5.74
N GLY A 17 12.30 9.63 -4.85
CA GLY A 17 10.90 9.26 -5.11
C GLY A 17 9.97 9.56 -3.95
N ILE A 18 8.67 9.35 -4.17
CA ILE A 18 7.65 9.50 -3.14
C ILE A 18 7.27 8.10 -2.66
N TYR A 19 7.25 7.87 -1.35
CA TYR A 19 6.94 6.57 -0.77
C TYR A 19 5.88 6.71 0.31
N LEU A 20 5.05 5.69 0.47
CA LEU A 20 4.10 5.60 1.58
C LEU A 20 4.84 5.09 2.83
N VAL A 21 4.58 5.71 3.98
CA VAL A 21 5.09 5.24 5.27
C VAL A 21 4.11 4.24 5.87
N GLU A 22 4.52 2.98 6.00
CA GLU A 22 3.70 1.96 6.67
C GLU A 22 3.87 1.99 8.19
N ASP A 23 5.10 2.20 8.64
CA ASP A 23 5.46 2.23 10.06
C ASP A 23 6.68 3.12 10.25
N ALA A 24 6.73 3.85 11.38
CA ALA A 24 7.86 4.66 11.77
C ALA A 24 7.91 4.75 13.30
N SER A 25 9.11 4.66 13.88
CA SER A 25 9.31 4.84 15.33
C SER A 25 10.51 5.71 15.64
N LEU A 26 10.42 6.57 16.65
CA LEU A 26 11.56 7.35 17.13
C LEU A 26 12.38 6.53 18.13
N LYS A 27 13.69 6.40 17.88
CA LYS A 27 14.63 5.69 18.76
C LYS A 27 15.83 6.56 19.08
N THR A 28 16.52 6.23 20.17
CA THR A 28 17.75 6.91 20.59
C THR A 28 18.94 5.97 20.40
N ALA A 29 19.95 6.42 19.65
CA ALA A 29 21.19 5.67 19.46
C ALA A 29 22.07 5.76 20.71
N ARG A 30 23.10 4.91 20.79
CA ARG A 30 24.02 4.87 21.95
C ARG A 30 24.75 6.19 22.19
N ASN A 31 24.90 7.01 21.15
CA ASN A 31 25.50 8.34 21.21
C ASN A 31 24.50 9.44 21.64
N GLY A 32 23.28 9.08 22.04
CA GLY A 32 22.23 10.01 22.47
C GLY A 32 21.47 10.70 21.34
N LYS A 33 21.90 10.54 20.08
CA LYS A 33 21.18 11.11 18.93
C LYS A 33 19.92 10.30 18.60
N PHE A 34 18.86 10.97 18.18
CA PHE A 34 17.67 10.27 17.70
C PHE A 34 17.86 9.73 16.28
N PHE A 35 17.13 8.68 15.97
CA PHE A 35 17.01 8.11 14.63
C PHE A 35 15.62 7.49 14.45
N VAL A 36 15.17 7.42 13.20
CA VAL A 36 13.84 6.91 12.84
C VAL A 36 13.99 5.72 11.90
N PRO A 37 13.92 4.48 12.40
CA PRO A 37 13.61 3.34 11.54
C PRO A 37 12.16 3.45 11.05
N MET A 38 11.98 3.17 9.76
CA MET A 38 10.67 3.17 9.12
C MET A 38 10.58 2.08 8.06
N THR A 39 9.35 1.76 7.67
CA THR A 39 9.06 0.88 6.54
C THR A 39 8.42 1.70 5.43
N LEU A 40 9.06 1.73 4.27
CA LEU A 40 8.58 2.45 3.10
C LEU A 40 7.94 1.46 2.13
N ARG A 41 6.88 1.90 1.49
CA ARG A 41 6.16 1.14 0.47
C ARG A 41 6.08 1.92 -0.84
N ASP A 42 6.22 1.19 -1.93
CA ASP A 42 5.68 1.53 -3.23
C ASP A 42 4.75 0.41 -3.73
N GLN A 43 4.23 0.56 -4.95
CA GLN A 43 3.34 -0.44 -5.54
C GLN A 43 4.01 -1.82 -5.73
N SER A 44 5.35 -1.87 -5.76
CA SER A 44 6.12 -3.09 -6.05
C SER A 44 6.52 -3.86 -4.79
N ALA A 45 6.95 -3.19 -3.73
CA ALA A 45 7.48 -3.85 -2.53
C ALA A 45 7.44 -2.95 -1.29
N THR A 46 7.83 -3.52 -0.16
CA THR A 46 8.18 -2.78 1.05
C THR A 46 9.66 -2.94 1.36
N VAL A 47 10.29 -1.87 1.80
CA VAL A 47 11.72 -1.84 2.12
C VAL A 47 11.93 -1.09 3.43
N LYS A 48 12.84 -1.61 4.25
CA LYS A 48 13.23 -0.94 5.49
C LYS A 48 14.03 0.31 5.15
N ALA A 49 13.76 1.40 5.85
CA ALA A 49 14.53 2.62 5.75
C ALA A 49 14.98 3.13 7.11
N MET A 50 16.03 3.93 7.09
CA MET A 50 16.68 4.45 8.28
C MET A 50 17.03 5.92 8.09
N ARG A 51 16.43 6.78 8.90
CA ARG A 51 16.79 8.19 9.02
C ARG A 51 17.64 8.38 10.28
N TRP A 52 18.95 8.56 10.09
CA TRP A 52 19.88 8.83 11.19
C TRP A 52 19.89 10.31 11.58
N GLU A 53 20.20 10.62 12.83
CA GLU A 53 20.31 12.01 13.30
C GLU A 53 19.02 12.82 13.04
N SER A 54 17.89 12.25 13.48
CA SER A 54 16.56 12.85 13.42
C SER A 54 16.30 13.74 14.63
N SER A 55 15.18 14.45 14.63
CA SER A 55 14.62 15.13 15.80
C SER A 55 13.21 14.59 16.17
N GLN A 56 12.68 15.00 17.33
CA GLN A 56 11.29 14.72 17.68
C GLN A 56 10.30 15.44 16.76
N GLU A 57 10.65 16.62 16.26
CA GLU A 57 9.82 17.39 15.32
C GLU A 57 9.75 16.69 13.96
N GLU A 58 10.90 16.30 13.40
CA GLU A 58 10.96 15.55 12.13
C GLU A 58 10.13 14.25 12.22
N PHE A 59 10.16 13.56 13.37
CA PHE A 59 9.33 12.39 13.60
C PHE A 59 7.82 12.71 13.66
N ARG A 60 7.41 13.80 14.31
CA ARG A 60 5.99 14.21 14.32
C ARG A 60 5.50 14.51 12.91
N ASP A 61 6.32 15.16 12.09
CA ASP A 61 5.95 15.46 10.71
C ASP A 61 5.78 14.18 9.87
N ILE A 62 6.67 13.20 10.06
CA ILE A 62 6.54 11.86 9.47
C ILE A 62 5.24 11.17 9.92
N GLN A 63 4.85 11.29 11.19
CA GLN A 63 3.61 10.67 11.68
C GLN A 63 2.34 11.35 11.13
N ASN A 64 2.40 12.64 10.84
CA ASN A 64 1.26 13.42 10.36
C ASN A 64 1.06 13.30 8.85
N CYS A 65 2.08 12.83 8.11
CA CYS A 65 2.05 12.73 6.65
C CYS A 65 2.10 11.27 6.20
N PRO A 66 1.16 10.82 5.36
CA PRO A 66 1.20 9.45 4.84
C PRO A 66 2.35 9.22 3.85
N PHE A 67 2.83 10.29 3.19
CA PHE A 67 3.84 10.21 2.15
C PHE A 67 5.12 10.96 2.53
N LEU A 68 6.26 10.40 2.12
CA LEU A 68 7.55 11.07 2.18
C LEU A 68 8.17 11.10 0.79
N ARG A 69 8.58 12.28 0.34
CA ARG A 69 9.57 12.37 -0.73
C ARG A 69 10.94 12.13 -0.13
N ILE A 70 11.67 11.14 -0.64
CA ILE A 70 12.94 10.68 -0.07
C ILE A 70 14.02 10.74 -1.12
N GLU A 71 15.17 11.30 -0.72
CA GLU A 71 16.46 11.10 -1.36
C GLU A 71 17.34 10.26 -0.44
N GLY A 72 17.99 9.25 -1.00
CA GLY A 72 18.84 8.38 -0.21
C GLY A 72 19.64 7.38 -1.03
N ARG A 73 20.20 6.42 -0.31
CA ARG A 73 21.02 5.34 -0.88
C ARG A 73 20.63 3.99 -0.30
N VAL A 74 20.79 2.95 -1.10
CA VAL A 74 20.52 1.57 -0.70
C VAL A 74 21.80 0.97 -0.15
N GLU A 75 21.75 0.58 1.11
CA GLU A 75 22.77 -0.22 1.78
C GLU A 75 22.24 -1.64 2.02
N GLU A 76 23.13 -2.56 2.36
CA GLU A 76 22.75 -3.90 2.78
C GLU A 76 22.87 -4.00 4.30
N TYR A 77 21.80 -4.43 4.94
CA TYR A 77 21.74 -4.64 6.39
C TYR A 77 21.21 -6.04 6.69
N GLN A 78 22.05 -6.87 7.32
CA GLN A 78 21.72 -8.27 7.65
C GLN A 78 21.26 -9.09 6.42
N GLY A 79 21.88 -8.86 5.26
CA GLY A 79 21.57 -9.58 4.02
C GLY A 79 20.30 -9.11 3.30
N ALA A 80 19.70 -8.00 3.71
CA ALA A 80 18.54 -7.40 3.04
C ALA A 80 18.83 -5.94 2.65
N PRO A 81 18.23 -5.42 1.56
CA PRO A 81 18.35 -4.01 1.20
C PRO A 81 17.68 -3.13 2.27
N GLN A 82 18.37 -2.04 2.62
CA GLN A 82 17.89 -0.99 3.51
C GLN A 82 18.19 0.36 2.88
N ILE A 83 17.21 1.26 2.90
CA ILE A 83 17.40 2.63 2.45
C ILE A 83 17.96 3.46 3.60
N ILE A 84 19.10 4.11 3.39
CA ILE A 84 19.55 5.19 4.27
C ILE A 84 19.02 6.50 3.70
N VAL A 85 18.18 7.18 4.49
CA VAL A 85 17.51 8.42 4.11
C VAL A 85 18.44 9.59 4.39
N ASP A 86 18.85 10.27 3.31
CA ASP A 86 19.71 11.46 3.37
C ASP A 86 18.88 12.73 3.48
N ARG A 87 17.75 12.79 2.75
CA ARG A 87 16.74 13.85 2.87
C ARG A 87 15.35 13.25 2.82
N LEU A 88 14.45 13.85 3.57
CA LEU A 88 13.02 13.57 3.51
C LEU A 88 12.22 14.87 3.50
N GLU A 89 11.09 14.84 2.83
CA GLU A 89 10.09 15.89 2.83
C GLU A 89 8.72 15.23 3.05
N PRO A 90 8.07 15.49 4.21
CA PRO A 90 6.72 15.00 4.49
C PRO A 90 5.68 15.68 3.60
N MET A 91 4.76 14.89 3.05
CA MET A 91 3.75 15.35 2.11
C MET A 91 2.36 14.84 2.47
N THR A 92 1.36 15.72 2.37
CA THR A 92 -0.05 15.29 2.36
C THR A 92 -0.40 14.60 1.05
N ALA A 93 -1.51 13.87 1.03
CA ALA A 93 -2.03 13.24 -0.20
C ALA A 93 -2.26 14.26 -1.32
N ASP A 94 -2.81 15.42 -0.98
CA ASP A 94 -3.08 16.50 -1.94
C ASP A 94 -1.78 17.08 -2.52
N GLN A 95 -0.74 17.26 -1.69
CA GLN A 95 0.57 17.76 -2.14
C GLN A 95 1.31 16.76 -3.02
N ALA A 96 1.20 15.47 -2.71
CA ALA A 96 1.76 14.42 -3.54
C ALA A 96 1.02 14.29 -4.88
N GLY A 97 -0.22 14.76 -4.96
CA GLY A 97 -1.12 14.48 -6.09
C GLY A 97 -1.46 13.00 -6.21
N LEU A 98 -1.32 12.25 -5.12
CA LEU A 98 -1.39 10.79 -5.08
C LEU A 98 -2.33 10.33 -3.98
N GLN A 99 -3.15 9.34 -4.28
CA GLN A 99 -4.01 8.67 -3.31
C GLN A 99 -3.23 7.52 -2.64
N ALA A 100 -3.47 7.29 -1.34
CA ALA A 100 -2.82 6.20 -0.60
C ALA A 100 -3.04 4.81 -1.24
N THR A 101 -4.16 4.66 -1.95
CA THR A 101 -4.51 3.48 -2.73
C THR A 101 -3.57 3.19 -3.91
N GLU A 102 -2.84 4.18 -4.41
CA GLU A 102 -1.86 4.00 -5.50
C GLU A 102 -0.58 3.30 -5.02
N PHE A 103 -0.31 3.35 -3.71
CA PHE A 103 0.85 2.75 -3.08
C PHE A 103 0.55 1.41 -2.42
N LEU A 104 -0.72 1.04 -2.27
CA LEU A 104 -1.09 -0.30 -1.83
C LEU A 104 -0.80 -1.30 -2.96
N PRO A 105 -0.41 -2.54 -2.62
CA PRO A 105 -0.42 -3.60 -3.61
C PRO A 105 -1.83 -3.67 -4.23
N ARG A 106 -1.92 -4.06 -5.50
CA ARG A 106 -3.18 -4.21 -6.24
C ARG A 106 -3.29 -5.66 -6.70
N THR A 107 -4.53 -6.11 -6.94
CA THR A 107 -4.75 -7.36 -7.66
C THR A 107 -4.00 -7.35 -9.01
N LYS A 108 -3.58 -8.53 -9.47
CA LYS A 108 -3.01 -8.71 -10.82
C LYS A 108 -4.09 -8.68 -11.90
N HIS A 109 -5.36 -8.82 -11.52
CA HIS A 109 -6.50 -8.80 -12.43
C HIS A 109 -6.99 -7.38 -12.66
N GLU A 110 -7.53 -7.09 -13.84
CA GLU A 110 -8.18 -5.79 -14.04
C GLU A 110 -9.51 -5.75 -13.28
N ILE A 111 -9.74 -4.66 -12.51
CA ILE A 111 -10.98 -4.50 -11.73
C ILE A 111 -12.24 -4.65 -12.59
N PRO A 112 -12.33 -4.08 -13.80
CA PRO A 112 -13.49 -4.30 -14.68
C PRO A 112 -13.72 -5.77 -15.05
N GLU A 113 -12.66 -6.57 -15.20
CA GLU A 113 -12.79 -8.00 -15.49
C GLU A 113 -13.38 -8.76 -14.30
N LEU A 114 -12.89 -8.46 -13.09
CA LEU A 114 -13.43 -9.04 -11.86
C LEU A 114 -14.89 -8.64 -11.64
N GLU A 115 -15.27 -7.40 -11.96
CA GLU A 115 -16.66 -6.96 -11.86
C GLU A 115 -17.56 -7.71 -12.84
N ARG A 116 -17.14 -7.87 -14.09
CA ARG A 116 -17.87 -8.65 -15.09
C ARG A 116 -18.04 -10.10 -14.62
N GLU A 117 -16.98 -10.71 -14.09
CA GLU A 117 -17.05 -12.07 -13.57
C GLU A 117 -18.04 -12.19 -12.39
N LEU A 118 -18.03 -11.22 -11.46
CA LEU A 118 -18.99 -11.20 -10.37
C LEU A 118 -20.44 -11.08 -10.89
N GLU A 119 -20.68 -10.24 -11.89
CA GLU A 119 -22.01 -10.08 -12.50
C GLU A 119 -22.49 -11.35 -13.20
N GLU A 120 -21.60 -12.03 -13.93
CA GLU A 120 -21.91 -13.32 -14.57
C GLU A 120 -22.28 -14.39 -13.54
N ARG A 121 -21.58 -14.42 -12.40
CA ARG A 121 -21.88 -15.36 -11.31
C ARG A 121 -23.22 -15.06 -10.65
N ILE A 122 -23.53 -13.79 -10.43
CA ILE A 122 -24.84 -13.38 -9.89
C ILE A 122 -25.97 -13.75 -10.84
N ALA A 123 -25.77 -13.55 -12.15
CA ALA A 123 -26.76 -13.91 -13.16
C ALA A 123 -27.02 -15.42 -13.22
N ALA A 124 -25.99 -16.24 -12.98
CA ALA A 124 -26.06 -17.70 -12.99
C ALA A 124 -26.74 -18.33 -11.75
N LEU A 125 -27.02 -17.55 -10.70
CA LEU A 125 -27.74 -18.02 -9.52
C LEU A 125 -29.14 -18.54 -9.89
N GLN A 126 -29.41 -19.81 -9.54
CA GLN A 126 -30.66 -20.49 -9.86
C GLN A 126 -31.83 -20.08 -8.94
N ASN A 127 -31.53 -19.60 -7.73
CA ASN A 127 -32.55 -19.16 -6.78
C ASN A 127 -32.79 -17.66 -6.94
N ASP A 128 -34.00 -17.31 -7.39
CA ASP A 128 -34.40 -15.93 -7.68
C ASP A 128 -34.38 -15.02 -6.45
N ASP A 129 -34.80 -15.52 -5.28
CA ASP A 129 -34.82 -14.74 -4.04
C ASP A 129 -33.40 -14.40 -3.58
N VAL A 130 -32.49 -15.37 -3.66
CA VAL A 130 -31.07 -15.18 -3.33
C VAL A 130 -30.42 -14.20 -4.32
N ARG A 131 -30.69 -14.36 -5.62
CA ARG A 131 -30.19 -13.45 -6.65
C ARG A 131 -30.66 -12.02 -6.39
N GLN A 132 -31.94 -11.83 -6.11
CA GLN A 132 -32.53 -10.51 -5.84
C GLN A 132 -31.94 -9.88 -4.58
N LEU A 133 -31.70 -10.67 -3.53
CA LEU A 133 -31.03 -10.20 -2.32
C LEU A 133 -29.62 -9.67 -2.63
N VAL A 134 -28.81 -10.44 -3.35
CA VAL A 134 -27.43 -10.05 -3.70
C VAL A 134 -27.41 -8.78 -4.56
N VAL A 135 -28.26 -8.70 -5.59
CA VAL A 135 -28.40 -7.51 -6.44
C VAL A 135 -28.78 -6.29 -5.61
N THR A 136 -29.72 -6.44 -4.68
CA THR A 136 -30.20 -5.35 -3.82
C THR A 136 -29.09 -4.85 -2.88
N ILE A 137 -28.27 -5.75 -2.34
CA ILE A 137 -27.11 -5.38 -1.52
C ILE A 137 -26.12 -4.58 -2.37
N LEU A 138 -25.75 -5.08 -3.54
CA LEU A 138 -24.76 -4.45 -4.44
C LEU A 138 -25.25 -3.14 -5.08
N ALA A 139 -26.55 -2.91 -5.17
CA ALA A 139 -27.14 -1.66 -5.65
C ALA A 139 -27.06 -0.51 -4.63
N ARG A 140 -26.64 -0.77 -3.39
CA ARG A 140 -26.48 0.28 -2.37
C ARG A 140 -25.48 1.35 -2.85
N PRO A 141 -25.82 2.64 -2.77
CA PRO A 141 -24.96 3.72 -3.22
C PRO A 141 -23.53 3.62 -2.64
N GLY A 142 -22.53 3.70 -3.53
CA GLY A 142 -21.11 3.66 -3.17
C GLY A 142 -20.59 2.29 -2.72
N LEU A 143 -21.41 1.24 -2.60
CA LEU A 143 -20.91 -0.06 -2.17
C LEU A 143 -19.98 -0.70 -3.20
N ARG A 144 -20.31 -0.60 -4.50
CA ARG A 144 -19.47 -1.11 -5.59
C ARG A 144 -18.11 -0.41 -5.63
N ASP A 145 -18.10 0.91 -5.52
CA ASP A 145 -16.84 1.68 -5.48
C ASP A 145 -15.96 1.28 -4.30
N ARG A 146 -16.59 1.08 -3.12
CA ARG A 146 -15.87 0.56 -1.95
C ARG A 146 -15.37 -0.86 -2.18
N LEU A 147 -16.15 -1.73 -2.82
CA LEU A 147 -15.76 -3.12 -3.10
C LEU A 147 -14.54 -3.19 -4.03
N ARG A 148 -14.50 -2.34 -5.07
CA ARG A 148 -13.36 -2.20 -6.01
C ARG A 148 -12.07 -1.79 -5.31
N LEU A 149 -12.18 -0.98 -4.26
CA LEU A 149 -11.02 -0.40 -3.58
C LEU A 149 -10.61 -1.14 -2.31
N SER A 150 -11.49 -2.00 -1.78
CA SER A 150 -11.27 -2.62 -0.48
C SER A 150 -10.28 -3.80 -0.56
N PRO A 151 -9.31 -3.88 0.37
CA PRO A 151 -8.59 -5.11 0.63
C PRO A 151 -9.49 -6.13 1.34
N ALA A 152 -9.23 -7.42 1.15
CA ALA A 152 -9.95 -8.48 1.87
C ALA A 152 -9.47 -8.64 3.32
N GLY A 153 -8.25 -8.18 3.62
CA GLY A 153 -7.60 -8.36 4.91
C GLY A 153 -6.62 -7.24 5.27
N LYS A 154 -6.24 -7.19 6.55
CA LYS A 154 -5.30 -6.17 7.08
C LYS A 154 -3.82 -6.54 6.94
N ALA A 155 -3.48 -7.82 6.88
CA ALA A 155 -2.08 -8.28 6.86
C ALA A 155 -1.84 -9.60 6.12
N MET A 156 -2.88 -10.39 5.81
CA MET A 156 -2.78 -11.71 5.19
C MET A 156 -3.86 -11.89 4.14
N HIS A 157 -3.52 -12.57 3.03
CA HIS A 157 -4.35 -12.95 1.86
C HIS A 157 -5.25 -11.83 1.29
N HIS A 158 -4.95 -11.37 0.07
CA HIS A 158 -5.69 -10.30 -0.61
C HIS A 158 -5.72 -8.95 0.14
N ALA A 159 -4.68 -8.65 0.92
CA ALA A 159 -4.48 -7.35 1.58
C ALA A 159 -4.01 -6.27 0.60
N TYR A 160 -4.74 -6.10 -0.50
CA TYR A 160 -4.45 -5.20 -1.61
C TYR A 160 -5.72 -4.56 -2.18
N VAL A 161 -5.61 -3.45 -2.88
CA VAL A 161 -6.74 -2.80 -3.57
C VAL A 161 -7.34 -3.77 -4.58
N GLY A 162 -8.66 -3.95 -4.53
CA GLY A 162 -9.40 -4.96 -5.29
C GLY A 162 -9.39 -6.36 -4.68
N GLY A 163 -8.71 -6.54 -3.55
CA GLY A 163 -8.55 -7.85 -2.92
C GLY A 163 -9.84 -8.42 -2.37
N LEU A 164 -10.74 -7.60 -1.83
CA LEU A 164 -12.04 -8.10 -1.36
C LEU A 164 -12.89 -8.63 -2.51
N LEU A 165 -12.89 -7.94 -3.65
CA LEU A 165 -13.61 -8.37 -4.85
C LEU A 165 -13.07 -9.71 -5.37
N GLU A 166 -11.74 -9.81 -5.52
CA GLU A 166 -11.08 -11.05 -5.93
C GLU A 166 -11.35 -12.19 -4.94
N HIS A 167 -11.31 -11.91 -3.63
CA HIS A 167 -11.59 -12.90 -2.60
C HIS A 167 -13.02 -13.44 -2.70
N VAL A 168 -14.03 -12.56 -2.84
CA VAL A 168 -15.43 -12.97 -3.03
C VAL A 168 -15.56 -13.89 -4.24
N ILE A 169 -14.93 -13.56 -5.36
CA ILE A 169 -14.96 -14.38 -6.57
C ILE A 169 -14.35 -15.76 -6.32
N SER A 170 -13.17 -15.84 -5.67
CA SER A 170 -12.53 -17.12 -5.35
C SER A 170 -13.38 -18.01 -4.44
N LEU A 171 -14.12 -17.43 -3.49
CA LEU A 171 -15.03 -18.18 -2.62
C LEU A 171 -16.22 -18.75 -3.42
N VAL A 172 -16.75 -17.96 -4.35
CA VAL A 172 -17.85 -18.42 -5.24
C VAL A 172 -17.36 -19.49 -6.22
N GLN A 173 -16.08 -19.51 -6.58
CA GLN A 173 -15.47 -20.56 -7.43
C GLN A 173 -15.32 -21.91 -6.72
N LEU A 174 -15.18 -21.92 -5.40
CA LEU A 174 -15.01 -23.14 -4.61
C LEU A 174 -16.33 -23.86 -4.30
N ALA A 175 -17.47 -23.19 -4.54
CA ALA A 175 -18.81 -23.64 -4.17
C ALA A 175 -19.51 -24.40 -5.30
#